data_AF-A0A0N0DSM3-F1
#
_entry.id   AF-A0A0N0DSM3-F1
#
_cell.length_a   1.000
_cell.length_b   1.000
_cell.length_c   1.000
_cell.angle_alpha   90.00
_cell.angle_beta   90.00
_cell.angle_gamma   90.00
#
_symmetry.space_group_name_H-M   'P 1'
#
loop_
_entity.id
_entity.type
_entity.pdbx_description
1 polymer ?
#
loop_
_entity_poly.entity_id
_entity_poly.type
_entity_poly.pdbx_seq_one_letter_code
_entity_poly.pdbx_strand_id
1 'polypeptide(L)'
;MSASSTDKVEHANPPIIDTPAAPPVPRFRRRRDVSTSTLCCTVLILLCSVALVLYFDVCCFGVKARDVIWTRLSTDVRSSAALSPTTTLPNLSSRENNSRDVAADAKNIVEEFWDLAGNFLCPQPQRYTRDEVAQHRTADDLWIVIDGNVLDVSLFIHQHPGGLVLLDGAGGQDMATVFARFHHPSSVRLFANFCIGRVEEK
;
A
#
# COMPACT_ATOMS: atom_id res chain seq x y z
N MET A 1 64.08 -10.37 47.53
CA MET A 1 63.70 -11.58 48.29
C MET A 1 62.76 -11.14 49.40
N SER A 2 61.45 -11.33 49.22
CA SER A 2 60.45 -11.24 50.29
C SER A 2 59.32 -12.22 49.97
N ALA A 3 59.01 -13.05 50.96
CA ALA A 3 58.06 -14.16 50.97
C ALA A 3 56.61 -13.64 51.10
N SER A 4 55.64 -14.30 50.46
CA SER A 4 54.70 -15.27 51.07
C SER A 4 53.50 -14.65 51.78
N SER A 5 52.31 -14.80 51.18
CA SER A 5 51.08 -15.12 51.90
C SER A 5 50.03 -15.62 50.90
N THR A 6 49.66 -16.89 50.97
CA THR A 6 48.47 -17.43 50.29
C THR A 6 47.60 -18.10 51.34
N ASP A 7 46.48 -17.45 51.66
CA ASP A 7 45.44 -17.97 52.53
C ASP A 7 44.74 -19.15 51.86
N LYS A 8 44.73 -20.31 52.52
CA LYS A 8 43.89 -21.47 52.17
C LYS A 8 42.55 -21.33 52.88
N VAL A 9 41.47 -21.14 52.13
CA VAL A 9 40.09 -21.24 52.63
C VAL A 9 39.63 -22.69 52.46
N GLU A 10 39.40 -23.37 53.57
CA GLU A 10 38.90 -24.74 53.65
C GLU A 10 37.38 -24.75 53.42
N HIS A 11 36.93 -25.38 52.34
CA HIS A 11 35.51 -25.52 51.99
C HIS A 11 34.94 -26.76 52.68
N ALA A 12 34.14 -26.57 53.72
CA ALA A 12 33.37 -27.65 54.34
C ALA A 12 32.13 -27.98 53.49
N ASN A 13 31.91 -29.26 53.19
CA ASN A 13 30.73 -29.73 52.47
C ASN A 13 29.50 -29.81 53.40
N PRO A 14 28.30 -29.41 52.94
CA PRO A 14 27.08 -29.47 53.74
C PRO A 14 26.52 -30.90 53.88
N PRO A 15 25.73 -31.17 54.93
CA PRO A 15 25.22 -32.51 55.24
C PRO A 15 24.16 -33.00 54.23
N ILE A 16 24.22 -34.30 53.94
CA ILE A 16 23.30 -35.01 53.04
C ILE A 16 21.96 -35.21 53.76
N ILE A 17 20.88 -34.68 53.18
CA ILE A 17 19.50 -34.90 53.62
C ILE A 17 18.90 -35.99 52.74
N ASP A 18 18.61 -37.16 53.31
CA ASP A 18 17.90 -38.25 52.64
C ASP A 18 16.44 -37.86 52.36
N THR A 19 16.08 -37.80 51.08
CA THR A 19 14.69 -37.60 50.64
C THR A 19 13.98 -38.95 50.46
N PRO A 20 12.72 -39.11 50.92
CA PRO A 20 11.99 -40.37 50.79
C PRO A 20 11.53 -40.61 49.34
N ALA A 21 11.58 -41.88 48.94
CA ALA A 21 11.29 -42.36 47.59
C ALA A 21 9.86 -42.05 47.12
N ALA A 22 9.75 -41.58 45.87
CA ALA A 22 8.49 -41.24 45.21
C ALA A 22 7.65 -42.49 44.85
N PRO A 23 6.29 -42.39 44.86
CA PRO A 23 5.41 -43.50 44.53
C PRO A 23 5.36 -43.81 43.01
N PRO A 24 5.00 -45.05 42.62
CA PRO A 24 5.00 -45.46 41.20
C PRO A 24 3.84 -44.85 40.41
N VAL A 25 4.15 -44.37 39.21
CA VAL A 25 3.20 -43.79 38.24
C VAL A 25 2.41 -44.87 37.47
N PRO A 26 1.10 -44.67 37.23
CA PRO A 26 0.28 -45.62 36.49
C PRO A 26 0.54 -45.56 34.98
N ARG A 27 0.67 -46.73 34.34
CA ARG A 27 0.80 -46.85 32.88
C ARG A 27 -0.57 -46.76 32.20
N PHE A 28 -0.84 -45.63 31.56
CA PHE A 28 -2.04 -45.44 30.74
C PHE A 28 -1.83 -46.05 29.34
N ARG A 29 -2.60 -47.07 28.99
CA ARG A 29 -2.68 -47.61 27.62
C ARG A 29 -3.39 -46.59 26.73
N ARG A 30 -2.69 -46.03 25.73
CA ARG A 30 -3.31 -45.18 24.71
C ARG A 30 -4.26 -46.01 23.85
N ARG A 31 -5.56 -45.72 23.90
CA ARG A 31 -6.47 -46.02 22.78
C ARG A 31 -6.10 -45.07 21.64
N ARG A 32 -6.04 -45.58 20.41
CA ARG A 32 -5.87 -44.74 19.22
C ARG A 32 -7.20 -44.09 18.92
N ASP A 33 -7.40 -42.90 19.45
CA ASP A 33 -8.48 -42.01 19.02
C ASP A 33 -7.94 -41.24 17.81
N VAL A 34 -8.56 -41.45 16.65
CA VAL A 34 -8.32 -40.64 15.45
C VAL A 34 -8.75 -39.21 15.80
N SER A 35 -7.75 -38.34 15.94
CA SER A 35 -7.89 -37.03 16.59
C SER A 35 -8.87 -36.13 15.83
N THR A 36 -9.82 -35.56 16.57
CA THR A 36 -10.66 -34.42 16.15
C THR A 36 -9.86 -33.27 15.53
N SER A 37 -8.56 -33.17 15.87
CA SER A 37 -7.61 -32.26 15.26
C SER A 37 -7.37 -32.51 13.76
N THR A 38 -7.36 -33.76 13.32
CA THR A 38 -7.12 -34.10 11.90
C THR A 38 -8.34 -33.73 11.06
N LEU A 39 -9.55 -33.99 11.56
CA LEU A 39 -10.78 -33.50 10.91
C LEU A 39 -10.83 -31.97 10.86
N CYS A 40 -10.46 -31.29 11.95
CA CYS A 40 -10.43 -29.83 12.01
C CYS A 40 -9.46 -29.24 10.97
N CYS A 41 -8.24 -29.76 10.87
CA CYS A 41 -7.27 -29.30 9.86
C CYS A 41 -7.77 -29.52 8.44
N THR A 42 -8.39 -30.66 8.14
CA THR A 42 -8.93 -30.92 6.79
C THR A 42 -10.07 -29.96 6.43
N VAL A 43 -10.94 -29.63 7.38
CA VAL A 43 -12.05 -28.68 7.17
C VAL A 43 -11.52 -27.26 6.98
N LEU A 44 -10.55 -26.81 7.77
CA LEU A 44 -9.96 -25.47 7.62
C LEU A 44 -9.22 -25.30 6.29
N ILE A 45 -8.52 -26.33 5.81
CA ILE A 45 -7.85 -26.31 4.51
C ILE A 45 -8.88 -26.29 3.37
N LEU A 46 -9.97 -27.05 3.48
CA LEU A 46 -11.08 -27.00 2.52
C LEU A 46 -11.76 -25.63 2.49
N LEU A 47 -12.03 -25.02 3.64
CA LEU A 47 -12.63 -23.68 3.70
C LEU A 47 -11.69 -22.60 3.14
N CYS A 48 -10.39 -22.68 3.42
CA CYS A 48 -9.39 -21.76 2.89
C CYS A 48 -9.26 -21.90 1.36
N SER A 49 -9.23 -23.12 0.84
CA SER A 49 -9.16 -23.37 -0.61
C SER A 49 -10.42 -22.91 -1.35
N VAL A 50 -11.61 -23.15 -0.80
CA VAL A 50 -12.87 -22.65 -1.37
C VAL A 50 -12.91 -21.11 -1.36
N ALA A 51 -12.47 -20.47 -0.27
CA ALA A 51 -12.39 -19.02 -0.18
C ALA A 51 -11.41 -18.42 -1.21
N LEU A 52 -10.25 -19.07 -1.43
CA LEU A 52 -9.31 -18.64 -2.46
C LEU A 52 -9.90 -18.78 -3.87
N VAL A 53 -10.57 -19.89 -4.19
CA VAL A 53 -11.21 -20.07 -5.51
C VAL A 53 -12.29 -19.01 -5.75
N LEU A 54 -13.15 -18.75 -4.77
CA LEU A 54 -14.18 -17.71 -4.86
C LEU A 54 -13.56 -16.30 -4.95
N TYR A 55 -12.44 -16.04 -4.27
CA TYR A 55 -11.71 -14.77 -4.37
C TYR A 55 -11.10 -14.57 -5.77
N PHE A 56 -10.49 -15.61 -6.35
CA PHE A 56 -9.97 -15.57 -7.72
C PHE A 56 -11.08 -15.41 -8.76
N ASP A 57 -12.24 -16.06 -8.57
CA ASP A 57 -13.40 -15.90 -9.47
C ASP A 57 -13.98 -14.47 -9.42
N VAL A 58 -14.03 -13.83 -8.25
CA VAL A 58 -14.44 -12.42 -8.11
C VAL A 58 -13.45 -11.48 -8.81
N CYS A 59 -12.13 -11.75 -8.71
CA CYS A 59 -11.11 -10.99 -9.44
C CYS A 59 -11.20 -11.16 -10.97
N CYS A 60 -11.58 -12.35 -11.46
CA CYS A 60 -11.72 -12.59 -12.90
C CYS A 60 -13.04 -12.03 -13.49
N PHE A 61 -14.13 -11.97 -12.73
CA PHE A 61 -15.39 -11.38 -13.19
C PHE A 61 -15.35 -9.85 -13.25
N GLY A 62 -14.55 -9.21 -12.38
CA GLY A 62 -14.35 -7.76 -12.37
C GLY A 62 -13.59 -7.19 -13.57
N VAL A 63 -12.80 -8.01 -14.28
CA VAL A 63 -12.04 -7.56 -15.47
C VAL A 63 -12.85 -7.66 -16.76
N LYS A 64 -13.78 -8.62 -16.89
CA LYS A 64 -14.53 -8.83 -18.15
C LYS A 64 -15.82 -8.02 -18.29
N ALA A 65 -16.28 -7.36 -17.23
CA ALA A 65 -17.51 -6.55 -17.26
C ALA A 65 -17.31 -5.09 -17.74
N ARG A 66 -16.06 -4.61 -17.90
CA ARG A 66 -15.77 -3.22 -18.31
C ARG A 66 -15.55 -3.04 -19.82
N ASP A 67 -15.40 -4.13 -20.57
CA ASP A 67 -15.07 -4.06 -22.02
C ASP A 67 -16.29 -4.07 -22.96
N VAL A 68 -17.51 -4.34 -22.46
CA VAL A 68 -18.73 -4.43 -23.30
C VAL A 68 -19.53 -3.12 -23.36
N ILE A 69 -19.27 -2.17 -22.46
CA ILE A 69 -20.01 -0.89 -22.41
C ILE A 69 -19.35 0.19 -23.28
N TRP A 70 -18.06 0.06 -23.62
CA TRP A 70 -17.34 1.07 -24.42
C TRP A 70 -17.37 0.84 -25.94
N THR A 71 -17.91 -0.28 -26.43
CA THR A 71 -17.92 -0.63 -27.87
C THR A 71 -19.26 -0.43 -28.58
N ARG A 72 -20.25 0.24 -27.96
CA ARG A 72 -21.59 0.45 -28.56
C ARG A 72 -22.12 1.89 -28.53
N LEU A 73 -21.24 2.90 -28.49
CA LEU A 73 -21.63 4.32 -28.66
C LEU A 73 -20.79 5.08 -29.72
N SER A 74 -20.14 4.37 -30.64
CA SER A 74 -19.32 4.99 -31.69
C SER A 74 -19.72 4.55 -33.10
N THR A 75 -21.02 4.55 -33.40
CA THR A 75 -21.53 4.56 -34.78
C THR A 75 -22.91 5.20 -34.77
N ASP A 76 -22.96 6.53 -34.91
CA ASP A 76 -23.93 7.24 -35.75
C ASP A 76 -23.92 8.74 -35.42
N VAL A 77 -23.08 9.51 -36.13
CA VAL A 77 -23.50 10.82 -36.64
C VAL A 77 -22.99 10.92 -38.09
N ARG A 78 -23.87 10.51 -38.99
CA ARG A 78 -23.77 10.80 -40.43
C ARG A 78 -24.04 12.29 -40.64
N SER A 79 -23.13 12.90 -41.40
CA SER A 79 -23.19 14.27 -41.88
C SER A 79 -24.55 14.68 -42.44
N SER A 80 -24.99 15.90 -42.14
CA SER A 80 -25.85 16.68 -43.02
C SER A 80 -25.46 18.15 -42.90
N ALA A 81 -25.04 18.70 -44.04
CA ALA A 81 -24.71 20.10 -44.24
C ALA A 81 -25.99 20.94 -44.32
N ALA A 82 -25.99 22.12 -43.69
CA ALA A 82 -26.75 23.29 -44.15
C ALA A 82 -26.27 24.58 -43.44
N LEU A 83 -25.60 25.42 -44.24
CA LEU A 83 -25.69 26.88 -44.36
C LEU A 83 -25.76 27.80 -43.10
N SER A 84 -24.81 28.74 -43.06
CA SER A 84 -24.58 29.87 -42.13
C SER A 84 -25.72 30.90 -42.05
N PRO A 85 -25.72 31.90 -41.11
CA PRO A 85 -24.78 33.04 -41.18
C PRO A 85 -24.21 33.55 -39.83
N THR A 86 -23.00 34.09 -39.97
CA THR A 86 -22.20 35.03 -39.17
C THR A 86 -22.85 35.70 -37.96
N THR A 87 -22.25 35.51 -36.77
CA THR A 87 -22.12 36.57 -35.76
C THR A 87 -20.72 36.47 -35.14
N THR A 88 -19.98 37.55 -35.31
CA THR A 88 -18.62 37.79 -34.84
C THR A 88 -18.55 37.81 -33.30
N LEU A 89 -17.71 36.96 -32.70
CA LEU A 89 -17.11 37.15 -31.38
C LEU A 89 -15.62 36.73 -31.44
N PRO A 90 -14.72 37.41 -30.71
CA PRO A 90 -13.28 37.23 -30.87
C PRO A 90 -12.79 35.94 -30.21
N ASN A 91 -12.16 35.12 -31.04
CA ASN A 91 -10.99 34.28 -30.79
C ASN A 91 -10.78 33.71 -29.36
N LEU A 92 -11.53 32.66 -29.02
CA LEU A 92 -10.99 31.55 -28.23
C LEU A 92 -10.46 30.51 -29.22
N SER A 93 -9.22 30.68 -29.67
CA SER A 93 -8.57 29.69 -30.51
C SER A 93 -8.36 28.39 -29.72
N SER A 94 -9.04 27.35 -30.21
CA SER A 94 -8.55 25.98 -30.30
C SER A 94 -8.22 25.26 -28.99
N ARG A 95 -9.26 24.79 -28.28
CA ARG A 95 -9.14 23.52 -27.55
C ARG A 95 -9.55 22.41 -28.52
N GLU A 96 -8.65 22.10 -29.45
CA GLU A 96 -8.79 20.99 -30.39
C GLU A 96 -8.52 19.68 -29.66
N ASN A 97 -9.40 18.70 -29.87
CA ASN A 97 -9.36 17.40 -29.21
C ASN A 97 -8.35 16.49 -29.91
N ASN A 98 -7.09 16.50 -29.49
CA ASN A 98 -6.16 15.42 -29.77
C ASN A 98 -5.90 14.65 -28.48
N SER A 99 -5.98 13.31 -28.50
CA SER A 99 -5.74 12.50 -27.29
C SER A 99 -4.32 12.65 -26.72
N ARG A 100 -3.39 13.23 -27.50
CA ARG A 100 -2.06 13.67 -27.05
C ARG A 100 -2.10 14.91 -26.13
N ASP A 101 -3.16 15.70 -26.20
CA ASP A 101 -3.29 16.95 -25.47
C ASP A 101 -3.73 16.71 -24.03
N VAL A 102 -4.43 15.60 -23.73
CA VAL A 102 -4.87 15.29 -22.36
C VAL A 102 -3.68 14.95 -21.45
N ALA A 103 -2.71 14.18 -21.96
CA ALA A 103 -1.49 13.87 -21.21
C ALA A 103 -0.59 15.11 -21.07
N ALA A 104 -0.53 15.96 -22.10
CA ALA A 104 0.18 17.24 -22.03
C ALA A 104 -0.47 18.20 -21.03
N ASP A 105 -1.79 18.31 -21.02
CA ASP A 105 -2.57 19.12 -20.06
C ASP A 105 -2.35 18.62 -18.62
N ALA A 106 -2.34 17.30 -18.41
CA ALA A 106 -2.01 16.71 -17.11
C ALA A 106 -0.58 17.02 -16.65
N LYS A 107 0.39 16.95 -17.57
CA LYS A 107 1.79 17.29 -17.28
C LYS A 107 1.94 18.77 -16.91
N ASN A 108 1.29 19.66 -17.67
CA ASN A 108 1.33 21.10 -17.42
C ASN A 108 0.75 21.46 -16.04
N ILE A 109 -0.34 20.81 -15.62
CA ILE A 109 -0.95 21.04 -14.30
C ILE A 109 0.01 20.65 -13.16
N VAL A 110 0.71 19.53 -13.31
CA VAL A 110 1.66 19.04 -12.29
C VAL A 110 2.88 19.95 -12.21
N GLU A 111 3.45 20.35 -13.34
CA GLU A 111 4.59 21.26 -13.39
C GLU A 111 4.25 22.62 -12.77
N GLU A 112 3.11 23.23 -13.15
CA GLU A 112 2.67 24.51 -12.57
C GLU A 112 2.45 24.41 -11.06
N PHE A 113 1.86 23.30 -10.59
CA PHE A 113 1.66 23.07 -9.16
C PHE A 113 2.97 23.09 -8.39
N TRP A 114 4.00 22.37 -8.86
CA TRP A 114 5.28 22.26 -8.17
C TRP A 114 6.13 23.52 -8.28
N ASP A 115 6.04 24.26 -9.38
CA ASP A 115 6.64 25.58 -9.52
C ASP A 115 6.12 26.56 -8.45
N LEU A 116 4.81 26.52 -8.17
CA LEU A 116 4.19 27.32 -7.13
C LEU A 116 4.47 26.80 -5.71
N ALA A 117 4.63 25.48 -5.56
CA ALA A 117 4.91 24.85 -4.27
C ALA A 117 6.38 24.94 -3.84
N GLY A 118 7.28 25.40 -4.72
CA GLY A 118 8.70 25.53 -4.44
C GLY A 118 9.51 24.25 -4.68
N ASN A 119 9.08 23.40 -5.62
CA ASN A 119 9.78 22.19 -6.05
C ASN A 119 10.19 21.30 -4.88
N PHE A 120 9.19 20.87 -4.11
CA PHE A 120 9.41 20.09 -2.90
C PHE A 120 10.07 18.75 -3.20
N LEU A 121 11.17 18.48 -2.48
CA LEU A 121 11.84 17.19 -2.45
C LEU A 121 11.83 16.66 -1.03
N CYS A 122 11.50 15.38 -0.87
CA CYS A 122 11.54 14.73 0.42
C CYS A 122 12.92 14.92 1.08
N PRO A 123 12.99 15.43 2.32
CA PRO A 123 14.28 15.61 3.01
C PRO A 123 14.89 14.27 3.47
N GLN A 124 14.09 13.19 3.53
CA GLN A 124 14.57 11.89 3.96
C GLN A 124 15.48 11.25 2.89
N PRO A 125 16.66 10.73 3.28
CA PRO A 125 17.62 10.16 2.33
C PRO A 125 17.19 8.79 1.76
N GLN A 126 16.20 8.13 2.36
CA GLN A 126 15.74 6.80 1.98
C GLN A 126 15.23 6.77 0.54
N ARG A 127 15.47 5.63 -0.11
CA ARG A 127 15.01 5.33 -1.45
C ARG A 127 14.25 4.02 -1.43
N TYR A 128 13.15 3.98 -2.15
CA TYR A 128 12.24 2.83 -2.19
C TYR A 128 12.01 2.43 -3.64
N THR A 129 11.90 1.12 -3.87
CA THR A 129 11.43 0.64 -5.17
C THR A 129 9.91 0.78 -5.26
N ARG A 130 9.36 0.91 -6.47
CA ARG A 130 7.90 0.91 -6.64
C ARG A 130 7.26 -0.39 -6.12
N ASP A 131 7.96 -1.51 -6.28
CA ASP A 131 7.49 -2.82 -5.82
C ASP A 131 7.43 -2.91 -4.29
N GLU A 132 8.33 -2.22 -3.59
CA GLU A 132 8.28 -2.08 -2.13
C GLU A 132 7.11 -1.21 -1.70
N VAL A 133 6.96 -0.01 -2.28
CA VAL A 133 5.83 0.88 -1.99
C VAL A 133 4.49 0.18 -2.24
N ALA A 134 4.39 -0.66 -3.27
CA ALA A 134 3.19 -1.39 -3.61
C ALA A 134 2.73 -2.41 -2.55
N GLN A 135 3.60 -2.78 -1.60
CA GLN A 135 3.26 -3.70 -0.50
C GLN A 135 2.38 -3.02 0.57
N HIS A 136 2.49 -1.70 0.71
CA HIS A 136 1.81 -0.88 1.70
C HIS A 136 0.48 -0.33 1.14
N ARG A 137 -0.58 -1.14 1.22
CA ARG A 137 -1.85 -0.92 0.50
C ARG A 137 -3.11 -1.05 1.35
N THR A 138 -3.02 -1.08 2.67
CA THR A 138 -4.16 -1.19 3.59
C THR A 138 -4.35 0.08 4.39
N ALA A 139 -5.53 0.31 4.96
CA ALA A 139 -5.79 1.57 5.69
C ALA A 139 -4.89 1.77 6.92
N ASP A 140 -4.41 0.69 7.51
CA ASP A 140 -3.46 0.66 8.62
C ASP A 140 -1.99 0.67 8.19
N ASP A 141 -1.72 0.46 6.90
CA ASP A 141 -0.39 0.44 6.29
C ASP A 141 -0.49 0.90 4.82
N LEU A 142 -0.54 2.22 4.61
CA LEU A 142 -0.74 2.84 3.29
C LEU A 142 0.40 3.78 2.94
N TRP A 143 1.15 3.41 1.91
CA TRP A 143 2.11 4.32 1.28
C TRP A 143 1.62 4.76 -0.10
N ILE A 144 1.88 6.03 -0.41
CA ILE A 144 1.55 6.63 -1.69
C ILE A 144 2.75 7.34 -2.28
N VAL A 145 2.77 7.46 -3.60
CA VAL A 145 3.79 8.22 -4.34
C VAL A 145 3.15 9.49 -4.89
N ILE A 146 3.79 10.64 -4.64
CA ILE A 146 3.39 11.93 -5.21
C ILE A 146 4.66 12.61 -5.72
N ASP A 147 4.77 12.73 -7.04
CA ASP A 147 5.91 13.34 -7.73
C ASP A 147 7.25 12.69 -7.34
N GLY A 148 7.23 11.35 -7.30
CA GLY A 148 8.36 10.54 -6.85
C GLY A 148 8.69 10.63 -5.35
N ASN A 149 7.97 11.42 -4.54
CA ASN A 149 8.09 11.39 -3.09
C ASN A 149 7.23 10.27 -2.51
N VAL A 150 7.77 9.50 -1.55
CA VAL A 150 7.05 8.40 -0.89
C VAL A 150 6.56 8.88 0.47
N LEU A 151 5.26 8.71 0.71
CA LEU A 151 4.61 9.16 1.94
C LEU A 151 3.94 8.01 2.66
N ASP A 152 4.12 7.96 3.97
CA ASP A 152 3.32 7.12 4.86
C ASP A 152 2.11 7.92 5.35
N VAL A 153 0.93 7.56 4.86
CA VAL A 153 -0.35 8.23 5.19
C VAL A 153 -1.25 7.36 6.05
N SER A 154 -0.73 6.27 6.63
CA SER A 154 -1.50 5.30 7.43
C SER A 154 -2.26 5.98 8.59
N LEU A 155 -1.61 6.94 9.25
CA LEU A 155 -2.23 7.70 10.35
C LEU A 155 -3.17 8.82 9.90
N PHE A 156 -3.11 9.20 8.61
CA PHE A 156 -3.84 10.34 8.06
C PHE A 156 -5.08 9.92 7.27
N ILE A 157 -5.15 8.69 6.78
CA ILE A 157 -6.19 8.24 5.84
C ILE A 157 -7.62 8.55 6.30
N HIS A 158 -7.93 8.39 7.59
CA HIS A 158 -9.26 8.65 8.15
C HIS A 158 -9.54 10.14 8.42
N GLN A 159 -8.51 10.98 8.40
CA GLN A 159 -8.60 12.43 8.60
C GLN A 159 -8.56 13.19 7.27
N HIS A 160 -8.21 12.52 6.17
CA HIS A 160 -8.12 13.12 4.85
C HIS A 160 -9.51 13.65 4.40
N PRO A 161 -9.63 14.96 4.06
CA PRO A 161 -10.91 15.54 3.65
C PRO A 161 -11.54 14.90 2.40
N GLY A 162 -10.71 14.32 1.51
CA GLY A 162 -11.18 13.56 0.35
C GLY A 162 -11.64 12.13 0.67
N GLY A 163 -11.63 11.73 1.95
CA GLY A 163 -11.97 10.40 2.40
C GLY A 163 -10.94 9.35 1.98
N LEU A 164 -11.42 8.12 1.75
CA LEU A 164 -10.59 6.93 1.47
C LEU A 164 -10.01 6.89 0.04
N VAL A 165 -10.12 7.98 -0.74
CA VAL A 165 -9.56 8.10 -2.09
C VAL A 165 -8.03 7.89 -2.13
N LEU A 166 -7.34 8.01 -0.99
CA LEU A 166 -5.92 7.68 -0.89
C LEU A 166 -5.62 6.21 -1.21
N LEU A 167 -6.60 5.30 -1.02
CA LEU A 167 -6.47 3.89 -1.42
C LEU A 167 -6.36 3.72 -2.93
N ASP A 168 -6.80 4.69 -3.74
CA ASP A 168 -6.64 4.62 -5.20
C ASP A 168 -5.17 4.76 -5.62
N GLY A 169 -4.32 5.34 -4.75
CA GLY A 169 -2.87 5.39 -4.93
C GLY A 169 -2.14 4.13 -4.46
N ALA A 170 -2.85 3.17 -3.87
CA ALA A 170 -2.26 1.92 -3.41
C ALA A 170 -1.66 1.15 -4.59
N GLY A 171 -0.56 0.45 -4.34
CA GLY A 171 0.18 -0.25 -5.40
C GLY A 171 1.30 0.58 -6.04
N GLY A 172 1.65 1.74 -5.47
CA GLY A 172 2.83 2.52 -5.87
C GLY A 172 2.62 3.38 -7.13
N GLN A 173 1.38 3.60 -7.54
CA GLN A 173 1.04 4.52 -8.63
C GLN A 173 1.31 5.97 -8.20
N ASP A 174 1.90 6.77 -9.09
CA ASP A 174 2.13 8.19 -8.80
C ASP A 174 0.81 8.97 -8.91
N MET A 175 0.46 9.67 -7.84
CA MET A 175 -0.77 10.43 -7.66
C MET A 175 -0.58 11.94 -7.87
N ALA A 176 0.57 12.40 -8.38
CA ALA A 176 0.87 13.82 -8.59
C ALA A 176 -0.24 14.58 -9.35
N THR A 177 -0.75 14.01 -10.45
CA THR A 177 -1.83 14.65 -11.22
C THR A 177 -3.11 14.80 -10.42
N VAL A 178 -3.49 13.79 -9.62
CA VAL A 178 -4.67 13.86 -8.76
C VAL A 178 -4.45 14.87 -7.66
N PHE A 179 -3.29 14.84 -7.01
CA PHE A 179 -2.92 15.77 -5.96
C PHE A 179 -3.00 17.22 -6.44
N ALA A 180 -2.35 17.55 -7.56
CA ALA A 180 -2.32 18.88 -8.15
C ALA A 180 -3.71 19.41 -8.58
N ARG A 181 -4.63 18.53 -8.97
CA ARG A 181 -6.00 18.92 -9.37
C ARG A 181 -6.90 19.30 -8.21
N PHE A 182 -6.69 18.69 -7.03
CA PHE A 182 -7.60 18.83 -5.90
C PHE A 182 -7.02 19.63 -4.73
N HIS A 183 -5.72 19.94 -4.75
CA HIS A 183 -5.04 20.63 -3.66
C HIS A 183 -4.43 21.94 -4.13
N HIS A 184 -4.42 22.93 -3.24
CA HIS A 184 -3.64 24.15 -3.43
C HIS A 184 -2.16 23.88 -3.11
N PRO A 185 -1.17 24.53 -3.78
CA PRO A 185 0.27 24.35 -3.53
C PRO A 185 0.69 24.50 -2.06
N SER A 186 -0.01 25.32 -1.28
CA SER A 186 0.26 25.45 0.17
C SER A 186 0.06 24.15 0.97
N SER A 187 -0.68 23.18 0.43
CA SER A 187 -0.92 21.86 1.06
C SER A 187 0.35 21.05 1.20
N VAL A 188 1.39 21.37 0.41
CA VAL A 188 2.71 20.74 0.49
C VAL A 188 3.33 20.85 1.89
N ARG A 189 2.97 21.88 2.67
CA ARG A 189 3.43 22.05 4.06
C ARG A 189 2.96 20.92 5.00
N LEU A 190 1.73 20.44 4.81
CA LEU A 190 1.20 19.33 5.61
C LEU A 190 1.71 17.99 5.08
N PHE A 191 1.66 17.84 3.75
CA PHE A 191 2.20 16.71 3.00
C PHE A 191 3.64 16.35 3.39
N ALA A 192 4.50 17.35 3.57
CA ALA A 192 5.90 17.15 3.93
C ALA A 192 6.12 16.36 5.23
N ASN A 193 5.17 16.42 6.18
CA ASN A 193 5.26 15.70 7.46
C ASN A 193 5.12 14.18 7.32
N PHE A 194 4.53 13.71 6.22
CA PHE A 194 4.31 12.29 5.94
C PHE A 194 5.42 11.68 5.08
N CYS A 195 6.38 12.49 4.63
CA CYS A 195 7.37 12.05 3.67
C CYS A 195 8.45 11.18 4.31
N ILE A 196 8.60 9.94 3.81
CA ILE A 196 9.53 8.93 4.32
C ILE A 196 10.71 8.66 3.39
N GLY A 197 10.70 9.20 2.17
CA GLY A 197 11.80 9.10 1.20
C GLY A 197 11.34 9.38 -0.23
N ARG A 198 12.09 8.87 -1.21
CA ARG A 198 11.76 9.02 -2.65
C ARG A 198 11.84 7.68 -3.36
N VAL A 199 11.17 7.55 -4.49
CA VAL A 199 11.31 6.36 -5.35
C VAL A 199 12.69 6.34 -6.00
N GLU A 200 13.24 5.15 -6.23
CA GLU A 200 14.45 4.97 -7.02
C GLU A 200 14.17 5.31 -8.50
N GLU A 201 15.00 6.20 -9.07
CA GLU A 201 15.04 6.44 -10.51
C GLU A 201 15.82 5.28 -11.15
N LYS A 202 15.18 4.60 -12.12
CA LYS A 202 15.78 3.51 -12.90
C LYS A 202 16.57 4.03 -14.08
#